data_AF-A0A4Y7TPR5-F1
#
_entry.id   AF-A0A4Y7TPR5-F1
#
_cell.length_a   1.000
_cell.length_b   1.000
_cell.length_c   1.000
_cell.angle_alpha   90.00
_cell.angle_beta   90.00
_cell.angle_gamma   90.00
#
_symmetry.space_group_name_H-M   'P 1'
#
loop_
_entity.id
_entity.type
_entity.pdbx_description
1 polymer ?
#
loop_
_entity_poly.entity_id
_entity_poly.type
_entity_poly.pdbx_seq_one_letter_code
_entity_poly.pdbx_strand_id
1 'polypeptide(L)'
;MYGEPSTALVPMSRRLTGPGYDMMDPRDGYDSYGDYDGYPPTTPIMPRSRRNSAVSLFSNMNMDAGYARGTGHRIKFKRKGTLMGGIGLDEAQARVRLSNNDAYTFHDLHSDHHRRILLKVKWAGYNSLTYEIPLDGWDRRVNLETLARRVSRACVHYLQANVIPILWDRVVLHHLEEIAYGVWQPMLSTR
;
A
#
# COMPACT_ATOMS: atom_id res chain seq x y z
N MET A 1 -26.86 -44.51 40.22
CA MET A 1 -28.22 -44.60 39.66
C MET A 1 -28.49 -43.31 38.90
N TYR A 2 -28.71 -43.43 37.57
CA TYR A 2 -29.46 -42.58 36.61
C TYR A 2 -29.32 -41.03 36.71
N GLY A 3 -29.01 -40.23 35.68
CA GLY A 3 -29.07 -40.40 34.22
C GLY A 3 -30.14 -39.49 33.59
N GLU A 4 -29.72 -38.36 33.00
CA GLU A 4 -30.34 -37.60 31.87
C GLU A 4 -31.74 -36.94 32.00
N PRO A 5 -32.19 -36.05 31.05
CA PRO A 5 -31.54 -35.59 29.81
C PRO A 5 -31.56 -34.07 29.51
N SER A 6 -30.66 -33.71 28.60
CA SER A 6 -30.67 -32.52 27.74
C SER A 6 -31.91 -32.46 26.84
N THR A 7 -32.46 -31.26 26.63
CA THR A 7 -33.46 -31.00 25.57
C THR A 7 -32.90 -30.03 24.54
N ALA A 8 -32.52 -30.59 23.40
CA ALA A 8 -32.25 -29.84 22.17
C ALA A 8 -33.58 -29.45 21.52
N LEU A 9 -33.68 -28.21 21.03
CA LEU A 9 -34.75 -27.78 20.13
C LEU A 9 -34.11 -27.34 18.81
N VAL A 10 -34.31 -28.15 17.78
CA VAL A 10 -34.06 -27.82 16.37
C VAL A 10 -35.42 -27.61 15.71
N PRO A 11 -35.66 -26.49 15.00
CA PRO A 11 -36.74 -26.45 14.02
C PRO A 11 -36.19 -26.78 12.62
N MET A 12 -36.68 -27.88 12.07
CA MET A 12 -36.51 -28.31 10.69
C MET A 12 -37.12 -27.32 9.67
N SER A 13 -36.47 -27.28 8.51
CA SER A 13 -36.95 -26.74 7.24
C SER A 13 -38.39 -27.12 6.86
N ARG A 14 -39.07 -26.22 6.12
CA ARG A 14 -39.94 -26.64 5.01
C ARG A 14 -39.94 -25.66 3.84
N ARG A 15 -39.71 -26.29 2.67
CA ARG A 15 -39.72 -25.84 1.27
C ARG A 15 -41.04 -25.22 0.80
N LEU A 16 -40.97 -24.44 -0.29
CA LEU A 16 -41.89 -24.38 -1.46
C LEU A 16 -41.02 -23.85 -2.65
N THR A 17 -40.60 -24.58 -3.70
CA THR A 17 -41.27 -25.02 -4.98
C THR A 17 -42.14 -23.93 -5.62
N GLY A 18 -42.05 -23.49 -6.89
CA GLY A 18 -41.34 -23.84 -8.16
C GLY A 18 -41.65 -22.68 -9.15
N PRO A 19 -41.92 -22.83 -10.47
CA PRO A 19 -41.40 -23.66 -11.59
C PRO A 19 -40.68 -22.78 -12.69
N GLY A 20 -39.92 -23.32 -13.65
CA GLY A 20 -40.30 -23.56 -15.08
C GLY A 20 -40.64 -22.27 -15.85
N TYR A 21 -40.16 -21.89 -17.05
CA TYR A 21 -39.96 -22.61 -18.32
C TYR A 21 -39.21 -21.70 -19.33
N ASP A 22 -38.57 -22.30 -20.36
CA ASP A 22 -38.55 -21.94 -21.81
C ASP A 22 -38.30 -20.47 -22.25
N MET A 23 -37.64 -20.12 -23.37
CA MET A 23 -37.23 -20.81 -24.59
C MET A 23 -36.33 -19.85 -25.38
N MET A 24 -35.73 -20.39 -26.44
CA MET A 24 -35.03 -19.73 -27.55
C MET A 24 -35.50 -18.33 -27.96
N ASP A 25 -34.54 -17.48 -28.37
CA ASP A 25 -34.63 -16.82 -29.67
C ASP A 25 -33.24 -16.48 -30.26
N PRO A 26 -32.82 -17.15 -31.35
CA PRO A 26 -31.77 -16.71 -32.23
C PRO A 26 -32.37 -16.32 -33.59
N ARG A 27 -32.71 -15.04 -33.78
CA ARG A 27 -32.92 -14.46 -35.13
C ARG A 27 -33.08 -12.94 -35.09
N ASP A 28 -32.14 -12.26 -35.74
CA ASP A 28 -32.35 -11.17 -36.71
C ASP A 28 -30.94 -10.65 -37.09
N GLY A 29 -30.53 -10.51 -38.34
CA GLY A 29 -31.25 -10.56 -39.61
C GLY A 29 -30.47 -9.70 -40.61
N TYR A 30 -29.96 -10.36 -41.65
CA TYR A 30 -29.66 -9.82 -42.98
C TYR A 30 -28.67 -8.66 -43.20
N ASP A 31 -27.59 -9.00 -43.91
CA ASP A 31 -26.95 -8.18 -44.93
C ASP A 31 -27.97 -7.41 -45.79
N SER A 32 -27.74 -6.12 -46.02
CA SER A 32 -28.23 -5.42 -47.20
C SER A 32 -27.25 -4.33 -47.63
N TYR A 33 -26.59 -4.60 -48.76
CA TYR A 33 -25.93 -3.62 -49.61
C TYR A 33 -26.97 -2.72 -50.33
N GLY A 34 -26.58 -1.48 -50.63
CA GLY A 34 -27.35 -0.47 -51.41
C GLY A 34 -27.78 0.69 -50.51
N ASP A 35 -27.71 1.97 -50.88
CA ASP A 35 -27.53 2.62 -52.18
C ASP A 35 -27.18 4.12 -51.92
N TYR A 36 -26.81 4.82 -52.98
CA TYR A 36 -26.34 6.21 -53.07
C TYR A 36 -27.34 7.29 -52.55
N ASP A 37 -26.82 8.42 -52.03
CA ASP A 37 -26.91 9.79 -52.61
C ASP A 37 -26.75 10.93 -51.57
N GLY A 38 -25.93 11.95 -51.90
CA GLY A 38 -25.93 13.26 -51.21
C GLY A 38 -24.56 13.88 -50.82
N TYR A 39 -23.90 14.60 -51.74
CA TYR A 39 -22.77 15.54 -51.49
C TYR A 39 -23.30 16.96 -51.13
N PRO A 40 -22.55 17.97 -50.57
CA PRO A 40 -21.10 18.32 -50.78
C PRO A 40 -20.38 18.95 -49.53
N PRO A 41 -19.35 19.86 -49.61
CA PRO A 41 -17.92 19.64 -49.92
C PRO A 41 -16.90 20.15 -48.84
N THR A 42 -15.63 19.69 -48.98
CA THR A 42 -14.34 20.37 -48.65
C THR A 42 -14.05 20.99 -47.27
N THR A 43 -13.11 20.39 -46.52
CA THR A 43 -11.95 21.10 -45.90
C THR A 43 -10.76 20.15 -45.70
N PRO A 44 -9.53 20.46 -46.16
CA PRO A 44 -8.35 19.70 -45.77
C PRO A 44 -7.97 20.04 -44.32
N ILE A 45 -7.93 19.02 -43.46
CA ILE A 45 -7.42 19.14 -42.09
C ILE A 45 -5.90 19.29 -42.17
N MET A 46 -5.40 20.52 -42.08
CA MET A 46 -3.99 20.77 -41.85
C MET A 46 -3.58 20.21 -40.47
N PRO A 47 -2.49 19.43 -40.37
CA PRO A 47 -1.93 19.08 -39.07
C PRO A 47 -1.40 20.35 -38.40
N ARG A 48 -2.07 20.77 -37.32
CA ARG A 48 -1.58 21.81 -36.42
C ARG A 48 -0.26 21.35 -35.81
N SER A 49 0.85 21.83 -36.38
CA SER A 49 2.15 21.85 -35.73
C SER A 49 2.05 22.68 -34.45
N ARG A 50 1.89 21.99 -33.31
CA ARG A 50 2.10 22.60 -32.00
C ARG A 50 3.59 22.69 -31.77
N ARG A 51 4.14 23.86 -32.14
CA ARG A 51 5.36 24.41 -31.52
C ARG A 51 5.20 24.34 -30.01
N ASN A 52 5.91 23.44 -29.36
CA ASN A 52 6.21 23.56 -27.95
C ASN A 52 7.68 23.95 -27.84
N SER A 53 7.85 25.23 -27.53
CA SER A 53 9.10 25.92 -27.28
C SER A 53 9.93 25.22 -26.21
N ALA A 54 11.24 25.23 -26.42
CA ALA A 54 12.24 24.81 -25.46
C ALA A 54 12.04 25.51 -24.11
N VAL A 55 11.92 24.71 -23.05
CA VAL A 55 12.23 25.16 -21.70
C VAL A 55 13.53 24.48 -21.31
N SER A 56 14.63 25.19 -21.52
CA SER A 56 15.93 24.91 -20.92
C SER A 56 15.81 25.17 -19.41
N LEU A 57 15.25 24.21 -18.69
CA LEU A 57 15.54 24.08 -17.27
C LEU A 57 16.93 23.47 -17.18
N PHE A 58 17.87 24.27 -16.69
CA PHE A 58 19.16 23.79 -16.21
C PHE A 58 18.91 22.58 -15.32
N SER A 59 19.11 21.40 -15.91
CA SER A 59 19.29 20.18 -15.17
C SER A 59 20.62 20.36 -14.47
N ASN A 60 20.59 20.91 -13.26
CA ASN A 60 21.64 20.68 -12.30
C ASN A 60 21.52 19.19 -11.94
N MET A 61 21.99 18.35 -12.86
CA MET A 61 22.28 16.95 -12.65
C MET A 61 23.38 16.91 -11.59
N ASN A 62 22.96 16.98 -10.33
CA ASN A 62 23.72 16.36 -9.26
C ASN A 62 23.81 14.88 -9.64
N MET A 63 24.90 14.55 -10.32
CA MET A 63 25.45 13.21 -10.54
C MET A 63 25.84 12.60 -9.19
N ASP A 64 24.83 12.35 -8.34
CA ASP A 64 24.89 11.46 -7.19
C ASP A 64 23.59 10.66 -7.11
N ALA A 65 23.17 10.14 -8.26
CA ALA A 65 22.02 9.24 -8.39
C ALA A 65 22.53 7.83 -8.72
N GLY A 66 23.44 7.31 -7.88
CA GLY A 66 23.90 5.92 -7.91
C GLY A 66 23.03 4.96 -7.10
N TYR A 67 21.96 5.45 -6.45
CA TYR A 67 20.99 4.61 -5.78
C TYR A 67 19.83 4.37 -6.73
N ALA A 68 19.70 3.11 -7.17
CA ALA A 68 18.62 2.62 -8.00
C ALA A 68 17.28 3.25 -7.60
N ARG A 69 16.49 3.70 -8.60
CA ARG A 69 15.11 4.12 -8.37
C ARG A 69 14.43 3.07 -7.50
N GLY A 70 14.01 3.47 -6.30
CA GLY A 70 13.24 2.63 -5.40
C GLY A 70 12.09 1.97 -6.16
N THR A 71 11.74 0.75 -5.76
CA THR A 71 10.72 -0.08 -6.42
C THR A 71 9.32 0.54 -6.36
N GLY A 72 9.14 1.65 -5.62
CA GLY A 72 7.86 2.32 -5.38
C GLY A 72 7.00 1.61 -4.33
N HIS A 73 7.50 0.56 -3.68
CA HIS A 73 6.75 -0.17 -2.65
C HIS A 73 6.60 0.68 -1.39
N ARG A 74 5.38 0.67 -0.84
CA ARG A 74 5.02 1.44 0.34
C ARG A 74 4.21 0.62 1.34
N ILE A 75 4.67 0.60 2.58
CA ILE A 75 4.01 -0.09 3.70
C ILE A 75 3.34 0.96 4.55
N LYS A 76 2.01 1.05 4.47
CA LYS A 76 1.24 2.08 5.18
C LYS A 76 0.93 1.62 6.60
N PHE A 77 1.21 2.48 7.58
CA PHE A 77 0.77 2.26 8.94
C PHE A 77 -0.53 3.02 9.16
N LYS A 78 -1.55 2.30 9.61
CA LYS A 78 -2.85 2.90 9.91
C LYS A 78 -3.47 2.16 11.09
N ARG A 79 -3.90 2.93 12.08
CA ARG A 79 -4.59 2.38 13.25
C ARG A 79 -5.92 1.75 12.84
N LYS A 80 -6.27 0.61 13.45
CA LYS A 80 -7.54 -0.05 13.19
C LYS A 80 -8.70 0.85 13.67
N GLY A 81 -9.66 1.13 12.79
CA GLY A 81 -10.84 1.93 13.09
C GLY A 81 -10.69 3.45 12.97
N THR A 82 -9.53 3.97 12.56
CA THR A 82 -9.39 5.40 12.23
C THR A 82 -9.49 5.65 10.73
N LEU A 83 -9.88 6.85 10.34
CA LEU A 83 -9.82 7.33 8.96
C LEU A 83 -8.44 7.94 8.63
N MET A 84 -7.73 8.44 9.64
CA MET A 84 -6.42 9.09 9.45
C MET A 84 -5.32 8.07 9.18
N GLY A 85 -4.42 8.41 8.26
CA GLY A 85 -3.22 7.64 7.98
C GLY A 85 -2.10 7.96 8.98
N GLY A 86 -1.23 6.98 9.21
CA GLY A 86 -0.13 7.08 10.15
C GLY A 86 -0.47 6.67 11.57
N ILE A 87 0.57 6.47 12.37
CA ILE A 87 0.52 6.18 13.80
C ILE A 87 1.59 7.02 14.51
N GLY A 88 1.31 7.47 15.73
CA GLY A 88 2.35 8.09 16.56
C GLY A 88 3.47 7.10 16.90
N LEU A 89 4.71 7.59 17.09
CA LEU A 89 5.80 6.71 17.55
C LEU A 89 5.49 6.12 18.92
N ASP A 90 4.79 6.86 19.77
CA ASP A 90 4.26 6.44 21.06
C ASP A 90 3.21 5.33 20.93
N GLU A 91 2.23 5.52 20.06
CA GLU A 91 1.18 4.54 19.81
C GLU A 91 1.75 3.21 19.27
N ALA A 92 2.73 3.31 18.37
CA ALA A 92 3.43 2.15 17.81
C ALA A 92 4.13 1.34 18.90
N GLN A 93 4.71 2.00 19.91
CA GLN A 93 5.36 1.33 21.04
C GLN A 93 4.35 0.74 22.04
N ALA A 94 3.18 1.39 22.19
CA ALA A 94 2.08 0.94 23.03
C ALA A 94 1.28 -0.26 22.48
N ARG A 95 1.73 -0.89 21.38
CA ARG A 95 1.09 -2.05 20.73
C ARG A 95 -0.32 -1.75 20.23
N VAL A 96 -0.49 -0.60 19.58
CA VAL A 96 -1.75 -0.25 18.92
C VAL A 96 -2.11 -1.26 17.83
N ARG A 97 -3.40 -1.60 17.72
CA ARG A 97 -3.89 -2.48 16.65
C ARG A 97 -3.84 -1.76 15.30
N LEU A 98 -3.22 -2.39 14.31
CA LEU A 98 -3.14 -1.85 12.95
C LEU A 98 -4.21 -2.45 12.04
N SER A 99 -4.68 -1.66 11.09
CA SER A 99 -5.44 -2.19 9.95
C SER A 99 -4.50 -2.99 9.05
N ASN A 100 -5.00 -4.08 8.46
CA ASN A 100 -4.23 -4.90 7.50
C ASN A 100 -2.94 -5.48 8.10
N ASN A 101 -2.96 -5.87 9.38
CA ASN A 101 -1.78 -6.32 10.12
C ASN A 101 -0.98 -7.44 9.42
N ASP A 102 -1.66 -8.35 8.72
CA ASP A 102 -1.04 -9.51 8.06
C ASP A 102 -1.11 -9.39 6.52
N ALA A 103 -1.26 -8.18 5.99
CA ALA A 103 -1.44 -7.97 4.54
C ALA A 103 -0.15 -8.15 3.73
N TYR A 104 1.01 -7.98 4.34
CA TYR A 104 2.30 -8.04 3.66
C TYR A 104 3.03 -9.35 3.96
N THR A 105 3.77 -9.84 2.97
CA THR A 105 4.61 -11.04 3.08
C THR A 105 6.08 -10.69 3.24
N PHE A 106 6.90 -11.65 3.67
CA PHE A 106 8.36 -11.46 3.75
C PHE A 106 8.97 -11.11 2.38
N HIS A 107 8.36 -11.60 1.30
CA HIS A 107 8.77 -11.31 -0.07
C HIS A 107 8.47 -9.85 -0.44
N ASP A 108 7.30 -9.32 -0.09
CA ASP A 108 6.93 -7.92 -0.35
C ASP A 108 7.83 -6.91 0.39
N LEU A 109 8.43 -7.35 1.49
CA LEU A 109 9.40 -6.57 2.26
C LEU A 109 10.84 -6.70 1.76
N HIS A 110 11.08 -7.56 0.76
CA HIS A 110 12.41 -7.92 0.27
C HIS A 110 13.37 -8.27 1.43
N SER A 111 12.89 -9.12 2.35
CA SER A 111 13.67 -9.50 3.52
C SER A 111 14.86 -10.37 3.15
N ASP A 112 15.98 -10.18 3.84
CA ASP A 112 17.16 -11.04 3.73
C ASP A 112 16.87 -12.48 4.22
N HIS A 113 17.79 -13.42 3.96
CA HIS A 113 17.75 -14.81 4.41
C HIS A 113 17.49 -14.95 5.93
N HIS A 114 17.96 -13.98 6.72
CA HIS A 114 17.75 -13.92 8.17
C HIS A 114 16.42 -13.27 8.59
N ARG A 115 15.50 -13.01 7.64
CA ARG A 115 14.23 -12.29 7.85
C ARG A 115 14.45 -10.92 8.47
N ARG A 116 15.39 -10.16 7.91
CA ARG A 116 15.69 -8.79 8.32
C ARG A 116 15.52 -7.84 7.14
N ILE A 117 15.21 -6.59 7.45
CA ILE A 117 15.27 -5.48 6.49
C ILE A 117 16.25 -4.44 7.00
N LEU A 118 16.80 -3.65 6.08
CA LEU A 118 17.60 -2.49 6.44
C LEU A 118 16.68 -1.26 6.51
N LEU A 119 16.69 -0.56 7.63
CA LEU A 119 15.93 0.67 7.83
C LEU A 119 16.90 1.85 7.86
N LYS A 120 16.90 2.67 6.81
CA LYS A 120 17.69 3.90 6.74
C LYS A 120 16.84 5.07 7.25
N VAL A 121 17.17 5.59 8.42
CA VAL A 121 16.50 6.76 9.02
C VAL A 121 17.31 8.01 8.70
N LYS A 122 16.63 9.06 8.25
CA LYS A 122 17.22 10.35 7.91
C LYS A 122 16.30 11.48 8.36
N TRP A 123 16.88 12.51 8.98
CA TRP A 123 16.22 13.78 9.27
C TRP A 123 16.97 14.93 8.58
N ALA A 124 16.25 15.98 8.20
CA ALA A 124 16.84 17.12 7.50
C ALA A 124 17.89 17.81 8.39
N GLY A 125 19.10 17.99 7.85
CA GLY A 125 20.23 18.58 8.60
C GLY A 125 21.02 17.61 9.48
N TYR A 126 20.66 16.33 9.52
CA TYR A 126 21.35 15.31 10.33
C TYR A 126 21.85 14.14 9.47
N ASN A 127 22.88 13.46 9.97
CA ASN A 127 23.43 12.27 9.33
C ASN A 127 22.40 11.13 9.33
N SER A 128 22.34 10.34 8.26
CA SER A 128 21.48 9.16 8.23
C SER A 128 22.11 8.02 9.03
N LEU A 129 21.28 7.21 9.71
CA LEU A 129 21.70 5.95 10.33
C LEU A 129 20.91 4.80 9.72
N THR A 130 21.56 3.65 9.59
CA THR A 130 20.94 2.42 9.08
C THR A 130 20.82 1.41 10.21
N TYR A 131 19.64 0.82 10.37
CA TYR A 131 19.33 -0.19 11.38
C TYR A 131 18.94 -1.50 10.73
N GLU A 132 19.36 -2.62 11.32
CA GLU A 132 18.79 -3.92 10.98
C GLU A 132 17.50 -4.15 11.77
N ILE A 133 16.39 -4.30 11.07
CA ILE A 133 15.09 -4.55 11.67
C ILE A 133 14.71 -6.01 11.42
N PRO A 134 14.71 -6.86 12.45
CA PRO A 134 14.18 -8.20 12.30
C PRO A 134 12.69 -8.16 12.04
N LEU A 135 12.21 -9.06 11.17
CA LEU A 135 10.81 -9.25 10.86
C LEU A 135 10.27 -10.45 11.63
N ASP A 136 9.14 -10.23 12.31
CA ASP A 136 8.38 -11.30 12.95
C ASP A 136 7.11 -11.55 12.15
N GLY A 137 6.65 -12.79 12.13
CA GLY A 137 5.49 -13.16 11.33
C GLY A 137 5.17 -14.64 11.36
N TRP A 138 4.02 -14.98 10.81
CA TRP A 138 3.47 -16.33 10.73
C TRP A 138 2.97 -16.58 9.31
N ASP A 139 2.97 -17.83 8.85
CA ASP A 139 2.46 -18.24 7.53
C ASP A 139 2.91 -17.34 6.36
N ARG A 140 4.22 -17.07 6.29
CA ARG A 140 4.87 -16.20 5.29
C ARG A 140 4.44 -14.72 5.31
N ARG A 141 3.56 -14.33 6.22
CA ARG A 141 3.09 -12.97 6.44
C ARG A 141 3.91 -12.30 7.53
N VAL A 142 4.10 -10.99 7.40
CA VAL A 142 4.79 -10.17 8.40
C VAL A 142 3.76 -9.56 9.33
N ASN A 143 4.06 -9.58 10.63
CA ASN A 143 3.26 -8.92 11.65
C ASN A 143 3.60 -7.43 11.66
N LEU A 144 2.73 -6.60 11.08
CA LEU A 144 2.95 -5.15 10.98
C LEU A 144 3.01 -4.45 12.34
N GLU A 145 2.24 -4.88 13.33
CA GLU A 145 2.27 -4.29 14.69
C GLU A 145 3.67 -4.42 15.32
N THR A 146 4.31 -5.58 15.11
CA THR A 146 5.66 -5.81 15.63
C THR A 146 6.72 -5.06 14.82
N LEU A 147 6.56 -5.01 13.49
CA LEU A 147 7.40 -4.19 12.62
C LEU A 147 7.32 -2.70 13.01
N ALA A 148 6.11 -2.17 13.12
CA ALA A 148 5.84 -0.77 13.49
C ALA A 148 6.52 -0.40 14.82
N ARG A 149 6.44 -1.28 15.82
CA ARG A 149 7.10 -1.08 17.11
C ARG A 149 8.62 -1.07 17.00
N ARG A 150 9.22 -1.98 16.21
CA ARG A 150 10.68 -2.03 16.00
C ARG A 150 11.17 -0.80 15.23
N VAL A 151 10.46 -0.41 14.17
CA VAL A 151 10.72 0.82 13.40
C VAL A 151 10.61 2.05 14.30
N SER A 152 9.57 2.14 15.12
CA SER A 152 9.39 3.26 16.05
C SER A 152 10.55 3.36 17.04
N ARG A 153 10.98 2.24 17.64
CA ARG A 153 12.16 2.22 18.52
C ARG A 153 13.43 2.67 17.80
N ALA A 154 13.65 2.26 16.56
CA ALA A 154 14.77 2.71 15.75
C ALA A 154 14.69 4.22 15.44
N CYS A 155 13.50 4.75 15.15
CA CYS A 155 13.29 6.19 14.94
C CYS A 155 13.55 6.99 16.22
N VAL A 156 13.07 6.53 17.38
CA VAL A 156 13.34 7.19 18.67
C VAL A 156 14.83 7.16 19.00
N HIS A 157 15.48 6.01 18.81
CA HIS A 157 16.93 5.89 19.00
C HIS A 157 17.69 6.85 18.07
N TYR A 158 17.27 6.98 16.80
CA TYR A 158 17.86 7.94 15.87
C TYR A 158 17.73 9.39 16.35
N LEU A 159 16.53 9.78 16.80
CA LEU A 159 16.28 11.13 17.34
C LEU A 159 17.15 11.43 18.56
N GLN A 160 17.29 10.46 19.46
CA GLN A 160 18.11 10.58 20.68
C GLN A 160 19.60 10.63 20.36
N ALA A 161 20.09 9.74 19.49
CA ALA A 161 21.51 9.65 19.12
C ALA A 161 22.00 10.92 18.40
N ASN A 162 21.12 11.59 17.66
CA ASN A 162 21.42 12.86 16.98
C ASN A 162 21.03 14.10 17.80
N VAL A 163 20.52 13.92 19.03
CA VAL A 163 20.06 14.99 19.93
C VAL A 163 19.11 15.96 19.23
N ILE A 164 18.16 15.41 18.45
CA ILE A 164 17.18 16.21 17.72
C ILE A 164 16.18 16.78 18.74
N PRO A 165 15.95 18.11 18.81
CA PRO A 165 15.12 18.73 19.83
C PRO A 165 13.62 18.61 19.50
N ILE A 166 13.15 17.39 19.26
CA ILE A 166 11.76 17.06 18.95
C ILE A 166 11.32 15.95 19.90
N LEU A 167 10.18 16.15 20.55
CA LEU A 167 9.57 15.12 21.38
C LEU A 167 9.01 14.02 20.47
N TRP A 168 9.32 12.76 20.79
CA TRP A 168 8.95 11.60 19.97
C TRP A 168 7.45 11.32 19.94
N ASP A 169 6.70 11.78 20.94
CA ASP A 169 5.23 11.74 21.00
C ASP A 169 4.55 12.62 19.94
N ARG A 170 5.26 13.62 19.40
CA ARG A 170 4.79 14.48 18.31
C ARG A 170 5.13 13.94 16.93
N VAL A 171 5.92 12.86 16.85
CA VAL A 171 6.34 12.29 15.57
C VAL A 171 5.35 11.22 15.11
N VAL A 172 4.88 11.36 13.88
CA VAL A 172 3.96 10.44 13.22
C VAL A 172 4.70 9.65 12.15
N LEU A 173 4.58 8.33 12.22
CA LEU A 173 5.05 7.40 11.20
C LEU A 173 3.91 7.12 10.22
N HIS A 174 4.05 7.57 8.97
CA HIS A 174 3.02 7.40 7.94
C HIS A 174 3.14 6.08 7.21
N HIS A 175 4.31 5.83 6.64
CA HIS A 175 4.60 4.63 5.87
C HIS A 175 6.11 4.39 5.79
N LEU A 176 6.51 3.19 5.40
CA LEU A 176 7.85 2.91 4.90
C LEU A 176 7.85 3.00 3.38
N GLU A 177 8.90 3.56 2.80
CA GLU A 177 9.16 3.58 1.37
C GLU A 177 10.44 2.80 1.07
N GLU A 178 10.38 1.90 0.10
CA GLU A 178 11.57 1.17 -0.34
C GLU A 178 12.43 2.05 -1.25
N ILE A 179 13.64 2.37 -0.81
CA ILE A 179 14.58 3.22 -1.54
C ILE A 179 15.59 2.42 -2.36
N ALA A 180 15.87 1.18 -1.93
CA ALA A 180 16.66 0.19 -2.64
C ALA A 180 16.18 -1.20 -2.18
N TYR A 181 16.50 -2.25 -2.92
CA TYR A 181 16.03 -3.61 -2.60
C TYR A 181 16.37 -4.00 -1.15
N GLY A 182 15.35 -4.25 -0.32
CA GLY A 182 15.48 -4.60 1.09
C GLY A 182 15.88 -3.44 2.02
N VAL A 183 16.01 -2.22 1.47
CA VAL A 183 16.34 -0.98 2.21
C VAL A 183 15.12 -0.05 2.22
N TRP A 184 14.61 0.16 3.42
CA TRP A 184 13.41 0.92 3.69
C TRP A 184 13.71 2.22 4.41
N GLN A 185 12.99 3.28 4.07
CA GLN A 185 13.07 4.57 4.72
C GLN A 185 11.71 4.92 5.36
N PRO A 186 11.68 5.30 6.65
CA PRO A 186 10.44 5.73 7.28
C PRO A 186 10.09 7.16 6.88
N MET A 187 8.83 7.37 6.53
CA MET A 187 8.29 8.69 6.26
C MET A 187 7.65 9.25 7.52
N LEU A 188 8.34 10.23 8.12
CA LEU A 188 8.01 10.84 9.39
C LEU A 188 7.49 12.26 9.18
N SER A 189 6.57 12.71 10.03
CA SER A 189 6.21 14.11 10.17
C SER A 189 6.03 14.48 11.63
N THR A 190 6.09 15.77 11.95
CA THR A 190 5.66 16.29 13.25
C THR A 190 4.19 16.70 13.20
N ARG A 191 3.47 16.57 14.32
CA ARG A 191 2.14 17.15 14.52
C ARG A 191 2.20 18.64 14.84
#